data_AF-A0A7K2ALK7-F1
#
_entry.id   AF-A0A7K2ALK7-F1
#
_cell.length_a   1.000
_cell.length_b   1.000
_cell.length_c   1.000
_cell.angle_alpha   90.00
_cell.angle_beta   90.00
_cell.angle_gamma   90.00
#
_symmetry.space_group_name_H-M   'P 1'
#
loop_
_entity.id
_entity.type
_entity.pdbx_description
1 polymer ?
#
loop_
_entity_poly.entity_id
_entity_poly.type
_entity_poly.pdbx_seq_one_letter_code
_entity_poly.pdbx_strand_id
1 'polypeptide(L)'
;MQLRQAWMREEMISLGIPPLPFIGAFPVDSSPAEVAAAMGDALQMEEGWASADGTWTDALRTLRDHIAEAGILVFFNGVVGNNVHRKLQAEEFQGFAMVDDYAPLIFVNNADFKTAQIFTLAHELAHVFVGESGISKFEALSPADHAIEQACNRIAAEFLVPSDQLRNAWGKARQSHDPHQHLARHFKVSTVVAARRALDAGLVTREAFFRYYEENKAKHWGGAKSADGSSGGDFWNTQRWRLGTGFAAAVSRAVVEGRLSYTEGYTLTGLRGDTFSNIPEKMGILL
;
A
#
# COMPACT_ATOMS: atom_id res chain seq x y z
N MET A 1 13.47 -2.43 8.96
CA MET A 1 12.80 -1.26 8.37
C MET A 1 13.35 0.03 8.95
N GLN A 2 13.40 0.19 10.28
CA GLN A 2 14.05 1.34 10.94
C GLN A 2 15.44 1.70 10.38
N LEU A 3 16.36 0.73 10.25
CA LEU A 3 17.69 0.99 9.67
C LEU A 3 17.61 1.57 8.23
N ARG A 4 16.71 1.04 7.39
CA ARG A 4 16.53 1.52 6.01
C ARG A 4 15.98 2.93 5.98
N GLN A 5 15.00 3.20 6.84
CA GLN A 5 14.37 4.52 6.97
C GLN A 5 15.37 5.57 7.47
N ALA A 6 16.09 5.27 8.55
CA ALA A 6 17.08 6.17 9.13
C ALA A 6 18.17 6.54 8.12
N TRP A 7 18.70 5.54 7.40
CA TRP A 7 19.68 5.79 6.35
C TRP A 7 19.10 6.64 5.21
N MET A 8 17.89 6.33 4.72
CA MET A 8 17.26 7.11 3.66
C MET A 8 17.00 8.56 4.09
N ARG A 9 16.58 8.79 5.34
CA ARG A 9 16.39 10.13 5.90
C ARG A 9 17.69 10.93 5.85
N GLU A 10 18.79 10.36 6.33
CA GLU A 10 20.10 11.00 6.30
C GLU A 10 20.56 11.29 4.87
N GLU A 11 20.31 10.35 3.95
CA GLU A 11 20.59 10.49 2.53
C GLU A 11 19.83 11.68 1.93
N MET A 12 18.50 11.75 2.11
CA MET A 12 17.68 12.86 1.60
C MET A 12 18.15 14.21 2.13
N ILE A 13 18.47 14.29 3.43
CA ILE A 13 19.00 15.52 4.05
C ILE A 13 20.36 15.90 3.45
N SER A 14 21.26 14.92 3.27
CA SER A 14 22.61 15.17 2.71
C SER A 14 22.57 15.69 1.27
N LEU A 15 21.57 15.24 0.49
CA LEU A 15 21.33 15.69 -0.88
C LEU A 15 20.57 17.03 -0.96
N GLY A 16 20.18 17.61 0.19
CA GLY A 16 19.43 18.86 0.24
C GLY A 16 17.98 18.74 -0.23
N ILE A 17 17.42 17.52 -0.21
CA ILE A 17 16.03 17.27 -0.59
C ILE A 17 15.13 17.79 0.56
N PRO A 18 14.13 18.65 0.27
CA PRO A 18 13.24 19.18 1.30
C PRO A 18 12.33 18.08 1.86
N PRO A 19 11.80 18.25 3.09
CA PRO A 19 10.81 17.33 3.63
C PRO A 19 9.54 17.32 2.78
N LEU A 20 8.84 16.19 2.80
CA LEU A 20 7.58 15.99 2.11
C LEU A 20 6.48 16.82 2.79
N PRO A 21 5.74 17.67 2.05
CA PRO A 21 4.84 18.65 2.66
C PRO A 21 3.53 18.05 3.17
N PHE A 22 3.21 16.81 2.81
CA PHE A 22 1.94 16.15 3.13
C PHE A 22 2.00 15.25 4.38
N ILE A 23 3.17 15.11 5.00
CA ILE A 23 3.36 14.25 6.18
C ILE A 23 2.68 14.89 7.39
N GLY A 24 1.69 14.20 7.98
CA GLY A 24 0.93 14.74 9.11
C GLY A 24 0.20 16.05 8.82
N ALA A 25 -0.10 16.33 7.55
CA ALA A 25 -0.73 17.57 7.14
C ALA A 25 -2.22 17.65 7.52
N PHE A 26 -2.85 16.52 7.87
CA PHE A 26 -4.28 16.43 8.13
C PHE A 26 -4.58 15.94 9.55
N PRO A 27 -5.38 16.69 10.34
CA PRO A 27 -5.95 16.20 11.58
C PRO A 27 -6.79 14.92 11.37
N VAL A 28 -6.87 14.06 12.39
CA VAL A 28 -7.63 12.80 12.35
C VAL A 28 -9.12 12.97 12.05
N ASP A 29 -9.70 14.13 12.38
CA ASP A 29 -11.10 14.48 12.15
C ASP A 29 -11.37 15.19 10.81
N SER A 30 -10.34 15.33 9.97
CA SER A 30 -10.47 15.85 8.60
C SER A 30 -11.47 15.03 7.78
N SER A 31 -12.09 15.69 6.80
CA SER A 31 -13.01 15.01 5.89
C SER A 31 -12.28 13.92 5.10
N PRO A 32 -12.77 12.66 5.08
CA PRO A 32 -12.16 11.60 4.28
C PRO A 32 -12.00 11.96 2.80
N ALA A 33 -12.91 12.75 2.24
CA ALA A 33 -12.85 13.21 0.85
C ALA A 33 -11.74 14.24 0.62
N GLU A 34 -11.47 15.09 1.61
CA GLU A 34 -10.40 16.09 1.53
C GLU A 34 -9.03 15.41 1.57
N VAL A 35 -8.82 14.49 2.53
CA VAL A 35 -7.56 13.74 2.63
C VAL A 35 -7.35 12.84 1.41
N ALA A 36 -8.41 12.18 0.92
CA ALA A 36 -8.33 11.36 -0.28
C ALA A 36 -7.98 12.17 -1.54
N ALA A 37 -8.51 13.38 -1.69
CA ALA A 37 -8.13 14.27 -2.78
C ALA A 37 -6.66 14.69 -2.67
N ALA A 38 -6.20 15.07 -1.48
CA ALA A 38 -4.80 15.42 -1.24
C ALA A 38 -3.85 14.25 -1.48
N MET A 39 -4.26 13.01 -1.16
CA MET A 39 -3.53 11.80 -1.54
C MET A 39 -3.43 11.67 -3.06
N GLY A 40 -4.53 11.85 -3.80
CA GLY A 40 -4.52 11.83 -5.26
C GLY A 40 -3.57 12.86 -5.87
N ASP A 41 -3.61 14.10 -5.37
CA ASP A 41 -2.78 15.21 -5.82
C ASP A 41 -1.29 14.96 -5.56
N ALA A 42 -0.94 14.53 -4.34
CA ALA A 42 0.45 14.24 -3.97
C ALA A 42 1.04 13.07 -4.77
N LEU A 43 0.21 12.08 -5.12
CA LEU A 43 0.60 10.92 -5.92
C LEU A 43 0.54 11.19 -7.43
N GLN A 44 0.07 12.38 -7.86
CA GLN A 44 -0.15 12.74 -9.26
C GLN A 44 -1.00 11.71 -10.01
N MET A 45 -2.03 11.17 -9.35
CA MET A 45 -2.89 10.13 -9.91
C MET A 45 -4.13 10.74 -10.55
N GLU A 46 -4.46 10.27 -11.76
CA GLU A 46 -5.69 10.67 -12.44
C GLU A 46 -6.93 10.06 -11.76
N GLU A 47 -8.07 10.76 -11.87
CA GLU A 47 -9.35 10.22 -11.47
C GLU A 47 -9.66 8.91 -12.21
N GLY A 48 -10.12 7.90 -11.48
CA GLY A 48 -10.45 6.60 -12.07
C GLY A 48 -9.24 5.76 -12.50
N TRP A 49 -8.03 6.07 -12.05
CA TRP A 49 -6.78 5.35 -12.35
C TRP A 49 -6.92 3.82 -12.30
N ALA A 50 -7.63 3.30 -11.29
CA ALA A 50 -7.78 1.85 -11.07
C ALA A 50 -8.52 1.16 -12.22
N SER A 51 -9.40 1.88 -12.91
CA SER A 51 -10.18 1.34 -14.03
C SER A 51 -9.37 1.18 -15.32
N ALA A 52 -8.23 1.86 -15.43
CA ALA A 52 -7.31 1.74 -16.57
C ALA A 52 -6.54 0.41 -16.55
N ASP A 53 -6.36 -0.18 -15.37
CA ASP A 53 -5.62 -1.43 -15.21
C ASP A 53 -6.46 -2.68 -15.52
N GLY A 54 -5.86 -3.64 -16.23
CA GLY A 54 -6.53 -4.89 -16.58
C GLY A 54 -6.74 -5.83 -15.39
N THR A 55 -5.80 -5.83 -14.43
CA THR A 55 -5.79 -6.77 -13.30
C THR A 55 -5.58 -6.06 -11.96
N TRP A 56 -5.92 -6.74 -10.85
CA TRP A 56 -5.61 -6.24 -9.49
C TRP A 56 -4.11 -6.19 -9.21
N THR A 57 -3.33 -7.07 -9.84
CA THR A 57 -1.87 -7.06 -9.70
C THR A 57 -1.26 -5.82 -10.36
N ASP A 58 -1.76 -5.44 -11.54
CA ASP A 58 -1.33 -4.23 -12.23
C ASP A 58 -1.74 -2.99 -11.43
N ALA A 59 -2.98 -2.91 -10.94
CA ALA A 59 -3.44 -1.81 -10.10
C ALA A 59 -2.63 -1.64 -8.81
N LEU A 60 -2.28 -2.74 -8.13
CA LEU A 60 -1.40 -2.68 -6.97
C LEU A 60 0.00 -2.16 -7.33
N ARG A 61 0.53 -2.56 -8.50
CA ARG A 61 1.83 -2.08 -8.99
C ARG A 61 1.76 -0.59 -9.30
N THR A 62 0.75 -0.14 -10.03
CA THR A 62 0.50 1.28 -10.35
C THR A 62 0.44 2.11 -9.08
N LEU A 63 -0.40 1.73 -8.10
CA LEU A 63 -0.51 2.45 -6.83
C LEU A 63 0.82 2.49 -6.07
N ARG A 64 1.55 1.37 -5.98
CA ARG A 64 2.87 1.33 -5.36
C ARG A 64 3.84 2.30 -6.03
N ASP A 65 3.87 2.32 -7.35
CA ASP A 65 4.83 3.11 -8.12
C ASP A 65 4.56 4.62 -7.94
N HIS A 66 3.30 5.05 -8.02
CA HIS A 66 2.93 6.43 -7.69
C HIS A 66 3.29 6.83 -6.25
N ILE A 67 3.05 5.95 -5.26
CA ILE A 67 3.47 6.20 -3.86
C ILE A 67 4.99 6.32 -3.75
N ALA A 68 5.74 5.46 -4.44
CA ALA A 68 7.20 5.51 -4.44
C ALA A 68 7.75 6.78 -5.11
N GLU A 69 7.13 7.20 -6.22
CA GLU A 69 7.48 8.43 -6.94
C GLU A 69 7.20 9.69 -6.13
N ALA A 70 6.18 9.67 -5.26
CA ALA A 70 5.89 10.72 -4.30
C ALA A 70 6.90 10.80 -3.12
N GLY A 71 7.95 9.97 -3.13
CA GLY A 71 9.02 9.97 -2.13
C GLY A 71 8.78 9.06 -0.92
N ILE A 72 7.73 8.23 -0.94
CA ILE A 72 7.41 7.30 0.15
C ILE A 72 8.06 5.94 -0.11
N LEU A 73 8.78 5.40 0.86
CA LEU A 73 9.40 4.08 0.74
C LEU A 73 8.35 2.98 0.86
N VAL A 74 8.12 2.18 -0.19
CA VAL A 74 7.15 1.08 -0.15
C VAL A 74 7.83 -0.28 -0.21
N PHE A 75 7.55 -1.12 0.79
CA PHE A 75 8.12 -2.47 0.90
C PHE A 75 7.03 -3.53 1.03
N PHE A 76 7.14 -4.60 0.24
CA PHE A 76 6.28 -5.78 0.33
C PHE A 76 7.10 -6.99 0.77
N ASN A 77 6.75 -7.59 1.91
CA ASN A 77 7.42 -8.81 2.36
C ASN A 77 6.45 -9.76 3.09
N GLY A 78 6.73 -11.06 3.06
CA GLY A 78 5.91 -12.08 3.74
C GLY A 78 6.42 -12.48 5.13
N VAL A 79 7.49 -11.84 5.61
CA VAL A 79 8.16 -12.14 6.88
C VAL A 79 8.59 -10.82 7.53
N VAL A 80 8.27 -10.64 8.81
CA VAL A 80 8.77 -9.53 9.64
C VAL A 80 9.93 -10.05 10.49
N GLY A 81 11.10 -9.40 10.39
CA GLY A 81 12.32 -9.80 11.11
C GLY A 81 13.12 -10.95 10.45
N ASN A 82 14.12 -11.46 11.17
CA ASN A 82 15.03 -12.54 10.72
C ASN A 82 14.46 -13.96 10.93
N ASN A 83 13.21 -14.11 11.40
CA ASN A 83 12.69 -15.41 11.78
C ASN A 83 11.87 -16.05 10.65
N VAL A 84 12.57 -16.65 9.68
CA VAL A 84 12.00 -17.37 8.52
C VAL A 84 11.16 -18.60 8.89
N HIS A 85 11.15 -18.99 10.18
CA HIS A 85 10.41 -20.16 10.68
C HIS A 85 9.06 -19.82 11.31
N ARG A 86 8.79 -18.55 11.66
CA ARG A 86 7.49 -18.11 12.14
C ARG A 86 6.79 -17.33 11.04
N LYS A 87 6.07 -18.04 10.16
CA LYS A 87 5.10 -17.39 9.27
C LYS A 87 4.11 -16.67 10.17
N LEU A 88 4.09 -15.34 10.12
CA LEU A 88 3.01 -14.58 10.70
C LEU A 88 1.72 -15.09 10.06
N GLN A 89 0.73 -15.40 10.87
CA GLN A 89 -0.62 -15.61 10.37
C GLN A 89 -1.02 -14.28 9.71
N ALA A 90 -1.48 -14.32 8.45
CA ALA A 90 -1.85 -13.11 7.71
C ALA A 90 -2.93 -12.31 8.46
N GLU A 91 -3.67 -13.02 9.31
CA GLU A 91 -4.65 -12.53 10.27
C GLU A 91 -4.06 -11.63 11.38
N GLU A 92 -2.76 -11.71 11.69
CA GLU A 92 -2.11 -10.95 12.76
C GLU A 92 -1.35 -9.70 12.28
N PHE A 93 -1.04 -9.56 10.99
CA PHE A 93 -0.26 -8.41 10.49
C PHE A 93 -0.39 -8.17 8.99
N GLN A 94 -1.14 -7.15 8.61
CA GLN A 94 -1.39 -6.78 7.21
C GLN A 94 -0.39 -5.74 6.68
N GLY A 95 0.02 -4.78 7.51
CA GLY A 95 0.93 -3.70 7.13
C GLY A 95 1.21 -2.74 8.28
N PHE A 96 2.08 -1.76 8.03
CA PHE A 96 2.31 -0.61 8.92
C PHE A 96 2.94 0.56 8.16
N ALA A 97 2.70 1.77 8.64
CA ALA A 97 3.42 2.98 8.29
C ALA A 97 4.43 3.40 9.37
N MET A 98 5.57 3.91 8.93
CA MET A 98 6.51 4.71 9.72
C MET A 98 6.49 6.12 9.18
N VAL A 99 6.00 7.06 9.99
CA VAL A 99 5.89 8.47 9.60
C VAL A 99 7.23 9.15 9.84
N ASP A 100 7.73 9.85 8.81
CA ASP A 100 8.95 10.62 8.83
C ASP A 100 8.88 11.69 7.75
N ASP A 101 9.31 12.92 8.03
CA ASP A 101 9.18 14.05 7.11
C ASP A 101 10.04 13.88 5.83
N TYR A 102 11.11 13.08 5.89
CA TYR A 102 12.06 12.92 4.77
C TYR A 102 11.99 11.53 4.15
N ALA A 103 11.73 10.50 4.95
CA ALA A 103 11.71 9.12 4.49
C ALA A 103 10.51 8.36 5.09
N PRO A 104 9.26 8.76 4.82
CA PRO A 104 8.10 7.99 5.24
C PRO A 104 8.15 6.60 4.60
N LEU A 105 7.70 5.59 5.34
CA LEU A 105 7.82 4.20 4.92
C LEU A 105 6.51 3.45 5.14
N ILE A 106 6.05 2.75 4.11
CA ILE A 106 4.92 1.83 4.17
C ILE A 106 5.42 0.41 3.95
N PHE A 107 5.01 -0.49 4.83
CA PHE A 107 5.21 -1.91 4.68
C PHE A 107 3.88 -2.63 4.50
N VAL A 108 3.82 -3.55 3.55
CA VAL A 108 2.65 -4.40 3.30
C VAL A 108 3.05 -5.88 3.33
N ASN A 109 2.24 -6.69 3.99
CA ASN A 109 2.39 -8.14 4.00
C ASN A 109 2.01 -8.73 2.63
N ASN A 110 2.94 -9.45 2.00
CA ASN A 110 2.69 -10.04 0.68
C ASN A 110 1.97 -11.42 0.75
N ALA A 111 1.57 -11.88 1.93
CA ALA A 111 0.85 -13.16 2.10
C ALA A 111 -0.65 -13.07 1.76
N ASP A 112 -1.21 -11.86 1.76
CA ASP A 112 -2.65 -11.61 1.53
C ASP A 112 -3.03 -11.53 0.05
N PHE A 113 -4.35 -11.53 -0.22
CA PHE A 113 -4.89 -11.27 -1.56
C PHE A 113 -4.51 -9.88 -2.07
N LYS A 114 -4.38 -9.71 -3.39
CA LYS A 114 -4.05 -8.41 -3.99
C LYS A 114 -5.05 -7.31 -3.64
N THR A 115 -6.33 -7.63 -3.55
CA THR A 115 -7.38 -6.71 -3.08
C THR A 115 -7.17 -6.23 -1.64
N ALA A 116 -6.74 -7.13 -0.75
CA ALA A 116 -6.40 -6.79 0.63
C ALA A 116 -5.13 -5.93 0.67
N GLN A 117 -4.10 -6.30 -0.10
CA GLN A 117 -2.86 -5.51 -0.22
C GLN A 117 -3.10 -4.09 -0.74
N ILE A 118 -4.00 -3.89 -1.71
CA ILE A 118 -4.39 -2.55 -2.20
C ILE A 118 -5.02 -1.73 -1.07
N PHE A 119 -5.97 -2.33 -0.34
CA PHE A 119 -6.63 -1.64 0.77
C PHE A 119 -5.64 -1.30 1.89
N THR A 120 -4.80 -2.25 2.29
CA THR A 120 -3.73 -2.01 3.28
C THR A 120 -2.80 -0.90 2.84
N LEU A 121 -2.34 -0.91 1.58
CA LEU A 121 -1.45 0.13 1.07
C LEU A 121 -2.09 1.53 1.16
N ALA A 122 -3.36 1.66 0.76
CA ALA A 122 -4.11 2.92 0.88
C ALA A 122 -4.36 3.32 2.34
N HIS A 123 -4.59 2.35 3.23
CA HIS A 123 -4.77 2.57 4.66
C HIS A 123 -3.50 3.08 5.33
N GLU A 124 -2.36 2.44 5.07
CA GLU A 124 -1.08 2.90 5.61
C GLU A 124 -0.65 4.24 4.99
N LEU A 125 -1.05 4.52 3.75
CA LEU A 125 -0.87 5.86 3.17
C LEU A 125 -1.70 6.92 3.91
N ALA A 126 -2.95 6.61 4.29
CA ALA A 126 -3.76 7.51 5.10
C ALA A 126 -3.10 7.82 6.45
N HIS A 127 -2.47 6.83 7.09
CA HIS A 127 -1.67 7.04 8.30
C HIS A 127 -0.53 8.04 8.09
N VAL A 128 0.17 7.99 6.94
CA VAL A 128 1.21 8.95 6.60
C VAL A 128 0.68 10.38 6.50
N PHE A 129 -0.49 10.57 5.88
CA PHE A 129 -1.12 11.89 5.73
C PHE A 129 -1.67 12.43 7.06
N VAL A 130 -2.15 11.55 7.94
CA VAL A 130 -2.62 11.90 9.29
C VAL A 130 -1.43 12.12 10.26
N GLY A 131 -0.27 11.54 9.97
CA GLY A 131 0.95 11.72 10.76
C GLY A 131 1.11 10.71 11.91
N GLU A 132 0.31 9.65 11.92
CA GLU A 132 0.29 8.65 13.00
C GLU A 132 0.94 7.34 12.56
N SER A 133 2.01 6.93 13.23
CA SER A 133 2.75 5.70 12.88
C SER A 133 1.99 4.44 13.33
N GLY A 134 1.80 3.49 12.41
CA GLY A 134 1.13 2.21 12.68
C GLY A 134 1.92 1.22 13.54
N ILE A 135 3.15 1.54 13.95
CA ILE A 135 3.98 0.67 14.83
C ILE A 135 3.39 0.58 16.24
N SER A 136 2.59 1.55 16.70
CA SER A 136 1.96 1.51 18.02
C SER A 136 0.92 0.37 18.18
N LYS A 137 0.48 -0.27 17.10
CA LYS A 137 -0.47 -1.42 17.09
C LYS A 137 0.00 -2.64 17.90
N PHE A 138 1.25 -2.68 18.38
CA PHE A 138 1.80 -3.77 19.18
C PHE A 138 1.59 -3.62 20.70
N GLU A 139 1.09 -2.48 21.16
CA GLU A 139 0.70 -2.25 22.56
C GLU A 139 -0.82 -2.04 22.65
N ALA A 140 -1.42 -2.32 23.80
CA ALA A 140 -2.88 -2.38 23.97
C ALA A 140 -3.59 -1.15 23.38
N LEU A 141 -4.48 -1.37 22.40
CA LEU A 141 -5.20 -0.31 21.68
C LEU A 141 -6.00 0.57 22.65
N SER A 142 -5.73 1.87 22.63
CA SER A 142 -6.52 2.89 23.31
C SER A 142 -7.74 3.29 22.46
N PRO A 143 -8.76 3.93 23.06
CA PRO A 143 -9.88 4.49 22.29
C PRO A 143 -9.45 5.51 21.21
N ALA A 144 -8.33 6.21 21.42
CA ALA A 144 -7.78 7.14 20.44
C ALA A 144 -7.23 6.40 19.21
N ASP A 145 -6.51 5.29 19.44
CA ASP A 145 -6.02 4.43 18.34
C ASP A 145 -7.21 3.92 17.51
N HIS A 146 -8.31 3.51 18.16
CA HIS A 146 -9.52 3.10 17.46
C HIS A 146 -10.16 4.21 16.59
N ALA A 147 -10.04 5.48 16.97
CA ALA A 147 -10.56 6.59 16.16
C ALA A 147 -9.68 6.85 14.94
N ILE A 148 -8.35 6.81 15.11
CA ILE A 148 -7.37 6.94 14.02
C ILE A 148 -7.55 5.81 13.00
N GLU A 149 -7.66 4.56 13.44
CA GLU A 149 -7.90 3.42 12.55
C GLU A 149 -9.20 3.57 11.75
N GLN A 150 -10.26 4.08 12.39
CA GLN A 150 -11.53 4.33 11.70
C GLN A 150 -11.43 5.46 10.69
N ALA A 151 -10.70 6.54 11.02
CA ALA A 151 -10.44 7.64 10.10
C ALA A 151 -9.63 7.14 8.89
N CYS A 152 -8.52 6.45 9.11
CA CYS A 152 -7.66 5.90 8.05
C CYS A 152 -8.43 4.90 7.16
N ASN A 153 -9.28 4.05 7.75
CA ASN A 153 -10.16 3.17 6.98
C ASN A 153 -11.14 3.93 6.08
N ARG A 154 -11.74 5.02 6.58
CA ARG A 154 -12.66 5.85 5.78
C ARG A 154 -11.92 6.59 4.67
N ILE A 155 -10.76 7.16 4.97
CA ILE A 155 -9.88 7.84 4.01
C ILE A 155 -9.46 6.87 2.90
N ALA A 156 -8.94 5.69 3.25
CA ALA A 156 -8.54 4.68 2.28
C ALA A 156 -9.70 4.22 1.39
N ALA A 157 -10.89 4.04 1.99
CA ALA A 157 -12.06 3.60 1.25
C ALA A 157 -12.61 4.71 0.33
N GLU A 158 -12.51 5.99 0.72
CA GLU A 158 -12.83 7.14 -0.12
C GLU A 158 -11.81 7.32 -1.24
N PHE A 159 -10.51 7.18 -0.97
CA PHE A 159 -9.44 7.25 -1.96
C PHE A 159 -9.54 6.17 -3.04
N LEU A 160 -9.81 4.92 -2.63
CA LEU A 160 -9.94 3.80 -3.57
C LEU A 160 -11.29 3.77 -4.30
N VAL A 161 -12.35 4.26 -3.66
CA VAL A 161 -13.72 4.27 -4.22
C VAL A 161 -14.37 5.63 -3.94
N PRO A 162 -13.99 6.68 -4.70
CA PRO A 162 -14.50 8.03 -4.50
C PRO A 162 -16.03 8.07 -4.61
N SER A 163 -16.68 8.81 -3.71
CA SER A 163 -18.14 8.84 -3.59
C SER A 163 -18.84 9.31 -4.87
N ASP A 164 -18.27 10.31 -5.53
CA ASP A 164 -18.72 10.89 -6.79
C ASP A 164 -18.59 9.89 -7.96
N GLN A 165 -17.43 9.25 -8.10
CA GLN A 165 -17.18 8.23 -9.11
C GLN A 165 -18.07 6.99 -8.89
N LEU A 166 -18.27 6.59 -7.63
CA LEU A 166 -19.15 5.50 -7.26
C LEU A 166 -20.60 5.77 -7.69
N ARG A 167 -21.11 6.99 -7.42
CA ARG A 167 -22.47 7.38 -7.85
C ARG A 167 -22.62 7.35 -9.36
N ASN A 168 -21.61 7.81 -10.09
CA ASN A 168 -21.60 7.79 -11.56
C ASN A 168 -21.57 6.35 -12.11
N ALA A 169 -20.80 5.45 -11.49
CA ALA A 169 -20.69 4.06 -11.89
C ALA A 169 -21.93 3.21 -11.49
N TRP A 170 -22.69 3.64 -10.47
CA TRP A 170 -23.78 2.85 -9.89
C TRP A 170 -24.88 2.49 -10.89
N GLY A 171 -25.24 3.42 -11.77
CA GLY A 171 -26.31 3.21 -12.77
C GLY A 171 -26.03 2.02 -13.67
N LYS A 172 -24.77 1.85 -14.11
CA LYS A 172 -24.32 0.70 -14.91
C LYS A 172 -24.18 -0.55 -14.04
N ALA A 173 -23.58 -0.41 -12.85
CA ALA A 173 -23.36 -1.52 -11.93
C ALA A 173 -24.67 -2.23 -11.56
N ARG A 174 -25.72 -1.47 -11.24
CA ARG A 174 -27.04 -2.00 -10.84
C ARG A 174 -27.74 -2.83 -11.92
N GLN A 175 -27.37 -2.65 -13.19
CA GLN A 175 -27.90 -3.44 -14.31
C GLN A 175 -27.17 -4.77 -14.50
N SER A 176 -25.99 -4.93 -13.89
CA SER A 176 -25.23 -6.18 -13.94
C SER A 176 -25.82 -7.23 -12.99
N HIS A 177 -25.50 -8.51 -13.25
CA HIS A 177 -25.92 -9.61 -12.38
C HIS A 177 -25.42 -9.44 -10.93
N ASP A 178 -24.19 -8.95 -10.75
CA ASP A 178 -23.61 -8.65 -9.44
C ASP A 178 -23.03 -7.22 -9.45
N PRO A 179 -23.81 -6.23 -8.97
CA PRO A 179 -23.38 -4.83 -8.92
C PRO A 179 -22.09 -4.62 -8.12
N HIS A 180 -21.89 -5.37 -7.04
CA HIS A 180 -20.71 -5.24 -6.19
C HIS A 180 -19.46 -5.81 -6.87
N GLN A 181 -19.60 -6.92 -7.59
CA GLN A 181 -18.52 -7.47 -8.41
C GLN A 181 -18.16 -6.55 -9.60
N HIS A 182 -19.15 -5.87 -10.19
CA HIS A 182 -18.92 -4.88 -11.23
C HIS A 182 -18.09 -3.71 -10.69
N LEU A 183 -18.51 -3.12 -9.57
CA LEU A 183 -17.77 -2.03 -8.90
C LEU A 183 -16.37 -2.48 -8.44
N ALA A 184 -16.24 -3.68 -7.88
CA ALA A 184 -14.96 -4.23 -7.44
C ALA A 184 -13.95 -4.35 -8.59
N ARG A 185 -14.40 -4.69 -9.80
CA ARG A 185 -13.55 -4.74 -11.01
C ARG A 185 -13.18 -3.36 -11.53
N HIS A 186 -14.08 -2.39 -11.38
CA HIS A 186 -13.89 -1.01 -11.83
C HIS A 186 -12.88 -0.27 -10.92
N PHE A 187 -13.04 -0.38 -9.61
CA PHE A 187 -12.19 0.28 -8.61
C PHE A 187 -11.03 -0.59 -8.10
N LYS A 188 -10.90 -1.84 -8.57
CA LYS A 188 -9.87 -2.81 -8.16
C LYS A 188 -9.82 -3.06 -6.65
N VAL A 189 -10.98 -3.05 -6.01
CA VAL A 189 -11.15 -3.37 -4.59
C VAL A 189 -11.79 -4.75 -4.40
N SER A 190 -11.92 -5.21 -3.16
CA SER A 190 -12.72 -6.40 -2.87
C SER A 190 -14.21 -6.11 -3.04
N THR A 191 -15.01 -7.16 -3.26
CA THR A 191 -16.47 -6.98 -3.35
C THR A 191 -17.10 -6.52 -2.03
N VAL A 192 -16.50 -6.85 -0.87
CA VAL A 192 -16.96 -6.35 0.42
C VAL A 192 -16.66 -4.86 0.57
N VAL A 193 -15.49 -4.38 0.13
CA VAL A 193 -15.21 -2.94 0.11
C VAL A 193 -16.18 -2.21 -0.81
N ALA A 194 -16.41 -2.73 -2.02
CA ALA A 194 -17.39 -2.16 -2.96
C ALA A 194 -18.82 -2.14 -2.37
N ALA A 195 -19.25 -3.22 -1.72
CA ALA A 195 -20.55 -3.28 -1.07
C ALA A 195 -20.67 -2.32 0.11
N ARG A 196 -19.60 -2.20 0.91
CA ARG A 196 -19.56 -1.28 2.04
C ARG A 196 -19.63 0.17 1.58
N ARG A 197 -18.88 0.54 0.53
CA ARG A 197 -18.92 1.87 -0.07
C ARG A 197 -20.29 2.21 -0.67
N ALA A 198 -20.95 1.24 -1.30
CA ALA A 198 -22.33 1.42 -1.76
C ALA A 198 -23.31 1.69 -0.61
N LEU A 199 -23.11 1.03 0.56
CA LEU A 199 -23.89 1.31 1.77
C LEU A 199 -23.60 2.72 2.30
N ASP A 200 -22.32 3.08 2.43
CA ASP A 200 -21.91 4.39 2.95
C ASP A 200 -22.43 5.54 2.06
N ALA A 201 -22.54 5.32 0.74
CA ALA A 201 -23.10 6.29 -0.21
C ALA A 201 -24.65 6.31 -0.25
N GLY A 202 -25.33 5.44 0.50
CA GLY A 202 -26.79 5.31 0.51
C GLY A 202 -27.38 4.65 -0.75
N LEU A 203 -26.57 3.93 -1.52
CA LEU A 203 -26.98 3.28 -2.77
C LEU A 203 -27.62 1.90 -2.53
N VAL A 204 -27.31 1.28 -1.39
CA VAL A 204 -27.94 0.05 -0.89
C VAL A 204 -28.34 0.21 0.57
N THR A 205 -29.34 -0.56 1.00
CA THR A 205 -29.75 -0.56 2.42
C THR A 205 -28.81 -1.39 3.28
N ARG A 206 -28.85 -1.16 4.59
CA ARG A 206 -28.07 -1.93 5.57
C ARG A 206 -28.39 -3.42 5.52
N GLU A 207 -29.67 -3.77 5.34
CA GLU A 207 -30.14 -5.15 5.22
C GLU A 207 -29.61 -5.81 3.95
N ALA A 208 -29.60 -5.09 2.83
CA ALA A 208 -29.05 -5.59 1.57
C ALA A 208 -27.54 -5.84 1.68
N PHE A 209 -26.80 -4.95 2.34
CA PHE A 209 -25.38 -5.14 2.61
C PHE A 209 -25.11 -6.36 3.49
N PHE A 210 -25.79 -6.51 4.63
CA PHE A 210 -25.57 -7.66 5.51
C PHE A 210 -25.92 -8.98 4.85
N ARG A 211 -27.00 -9.03 4.06
CA ARG A 211 -27.34 -10.21 3.26
C ARG A 211 -26.21 -10.56 2.29
N TYR A 212 -25.72 -9.57 1.52
CA TYR A 212 -24.61 -9.79 0.60
C TYR A 212 -23.34 -10.27 1.32
N TYR A 213 -23.03 -9.67 2.47
CA TYR A 213 -21.87 -10.03 3.28
C TYR A 213 -21.94 -11.48 3.75
N GLU A 214 -23.06 -11.91 4.33
CA GLU A 214 -23.22 -13.29 4.82
C GLU A 214 -23.23 -14.31 3.68
N GLU A 215 -23.88 -14.01 2.54
CA GLU A 215 -23.88 -14.86 1.34
C GLU A 215 -22.49 -15.06 0.74
N ASN A 216 -21.59 -14.08 0.91
CA ASN A 216 -20.24 -14.10 0.31
C ASN A 216 -19.11 -14.26 1.34
N LYS A 217 -19.44 -14.46 2.61
CA LYS A 217 -18.48 -14.64 3.72
C LYS A 217 -17.55 -15.81 3.50
N ALA A 218 -18.09 -16.94 3.00
CA ALA A 218 -17.32 -18.13 2.66
C ALA A 218 -16.36 -17.92 1.48
N LYS A 219 -16.69 -17.03 0.54
CA LYS A 219 -15.77 -16.65 -0.57
C LYS A 219 -14.68 -15.68 -0.09
N HIS A 220 -14.96 -14.86 0.92
CA HIS A 220 -14.01 -13.91 1.52
C HIS A 220 -13.01 -14.58 2.49
N TRP A 221 -13.46 -15.57 3.27
CA TRP A 221 -12.62 -16.29 4.24
C TRP A 221 -12.10 -17.64 3.73
N GLY A 222 -12.74 -18.24 2.72
CA GLY A 222 -12.41 -19.56 2.16
C GLY A 222 -11.87 -19.54 0.73
N GLY A 223 -11.60 -18.35 0.17
CA GLY A 223 -10.95 -18.23 -1.14
C GLY A 223 -9.53 -18.79 -1.07
N ALA A 224 -9.19 -19.72 -1.97
CA ALA A 224 -7.88 -20.34 -2.01
C ALA A 224 -6.76 -19.28 -2.02
N LYS A 225 -5.77 -19.45 -1.12
CA LYS A 225 -4.43 -18.87 -1.27
C LYS A 225 -4.06 -18.97 -2.74
N SER A 226 -3.77 -17.83 -3.35
CA SER A 226 -3.34 -17.64 -4.74
C SER A 226 -3.20 -18.94 -5.53
N ALA A 227 -4.21 -19.30 -6.31
CA ALA A 227 -4.11 -20.37 -7.30
C ALA A 227 -3.29 -19.95 -8.54
N ASP A 228 -2.45 -18.91 -8.43
CA ASP A 228 -1.32 -18.73 -9.33
C ASP A 228 -0.19 -19.64 -8.87
N GLY A 229 -0.42 -20.93 -9.02
CA GLY A 229 0.65 -21.88 -9.25
C GLY A 229 1.27 -21.59 -10.60
N SER A 230 2.13 -20.57 -10.66
CA SER A 230 3.06 -20.40 -11.79
C SER A 230 4.49 -20.59 -11.28
N SER A 231 5.19 -21.47 -11.98
CA SER A 231 6.55 -21.92 -11.78
C SER A 231 7.55 -20.78 -11.60
N GLY A 232 8.36 -20.85 -10.54
CA GLY A 232 9.60 -20.06 -10.40
C GLY A 232 9.43 -18.56 -10.55
N GLY A 233 9.04 -17.87 -9.47
CA GLY A 233 8.96 -16.41 -9.48
C GLY A 233 10.27 -15.77 -9.93
N ASP A 234 10.18 -14.79 -10.82
CA ASP A 234 11.34 -13.97 -11.21
C ASP A 234 11.92 -13.30 -9.96
N PHE A 235 13.17 -13.67 -9.66
CA PHE A 235 13.90 -13.18 -8.50
C PHE A 235 13.93 -11.65 -8.46
N TRP A 236 14.16 -11.00 -9.61
CA TRP A 236 14.29 -9.55 -9.71
C TRP A 236 12.95 -8.85 -9.60
N ASN A 237 11.89 -9.43 -10.16
CA ASN A 237 10.53 -8.98 -9.87
C ASN A 237 10.25 -9.04 -8.37
N THR A 238 10.62 -10.13 -7.69
CA THR A 238 10.45 -10.26 -6.24
C THR A 238 11.25 -9.20 -5.47
N GLN A 239 12.48 -8.91 -5.88
CA GLN A 239 13.29 -7.86 -5.22
C GLN A 239 12.73 -6.46 -5.43
N ARG A 240 12.16 -6.13 -6.60
CA ARG A 240 11.47 -4.84 -6.83
C ARG A 240 10.39 -4.59 -5.78
N TRP A 241 9.61 -5.62 -5.44
CA TRP A 241 8.61 -5.52 -4.38
C TRP A 241 9.21 -5.44 -2.97
N ARG A 242 10.30 -6.18 -2.68
CA ARG A 242 10.90 -6.27 -1.35
C ARG A 242 11.82 -5.11 -0.95
N LEU A 243 12.40 -4.43 -1.94
CA LEU A 243 13.30 -3.31 -1.73
C LEU A 243 12.68 -1.99 -2.12
N GLY A 244 11.73 -1.97 -3.06
CA GLY A 244 11.32 -0.73 -3.71
C GLY A 244 12.42 -0.24 -4.66
N THR A 245 12.01 0.27 -5.82
CA THR A 245 12.94 0.77 -6.85
C THR A 245 13.69 2.01 -6.38
N GLY A 246 13.01 2.97 -5.74
CA GLY A 246 13.63 4.20 -5.24
C GLY A 246 14.72 3.95 -4.18
N PHE A 247 14.45 3.10 -3.19
CA PHE A 247 15.44 2.74 -2.17
C PHE A 247 16.62 1.97 -2.77
N ALA A 248 16.35 0.99 -3.64
CA ALA A 248 17.40 0.25 -4.33
C ALA A 248 18.30 1.19 -5.15
N ALA A 249 17.71 2.16 -5.84
CA ALA A 249 18.45 3.15 -6.62
C ALA A 249 19.33 4.05 -5.74
N ALA A 250 18.78 4.57 -4.63
CA ALA A 250 19.52 5.40 -3.70
C ALA A 250 20.73 4.65 -3.13
N VAL A 251 20.55 3.42 -2.66
CA VAL A 251 21.65 2.62 -2.09
C VAL A 251 22.70 2.30 -3.16
N SER A 252 22.29 1.89 -4.36
CA SER A 252 23.21 1.59 -5.45
C SER A 252 24.02 2.82 -5.88
N ARG A 253 23.39 4.00 -5.98
CA ARG A 253 24.07 5.25 -6.31
C ARG A 253 25.07 5.65 -5.24
N ALA A 254 24.67 5.61 -3.96
CA ALA A 254 25.55 5.95 -2.85
C ALA A 254 26.79 5.04 -2.78
N VAL A 255 26.66 3.75 -3.11
CA VAL A 255 27.83 2.84 -3.20
C VAL A 255 28.73 3.19 -4.38
N VAL A 256 28.16 3.45 -5.57
CA VAL A 256 28.95 3.82 -6.76
C VAL A 256 29.69 5.15 -6.57
N GLU A 257 29.08 6.10 -5.88
CA GLU A 257 29.68 7.41 -5.54
C GLU A 257 30.65 7.34 -4.35
N GLY A 258 30.83 6.17 -3.72
CA GLY A 258 31.74 5.99 -2.58
C GLY A 258 31.25 6.59 -1.27
N ARG A 259 29.97 7.01 -1.18
CA ARG A 259 29.33 7.50 0.05
C ARG A 259 28.88 6.37 0.97
N LEU A 260 28.68 5.17 0.42
CA LEU A 260 28.51 3.92 1.14
C LEU A 260 29.57 2.89 0.75
N SER A 261 30.01 2.08 1.71
CA SER A 261 30.74 0.86 1.41
C SER A 261 29.80 -0.23 0.86
N TYR A 262 30.37 -1.19 0.11
CA TYR A 262 29.63 -2.39 -0.32
C TYR A 262 29.02 -3.15 0.86
N THR A 263 29.72 -3.22 2.00
CA THR A 263 29.23 -3.91 3.20
C THR A 263 27.99 -3.24 3.81
N GLU A 264 27.93 -1.91 3.80
CA GLU A 264 26.74 -1.16 4.22
C GLU A 264 25.60 -1.34 3.21
N GLY A 265 25.90 -1.27 1.90
CA GLY A 265 24.93 -1.57 0.85
C GLY A 265 24.31 -2.97 0.98
N TYR A 266 25.13 -3.97 1.32
CA TYR A 266 24.65 -5.34 1.59
C TYR A 266 23.76 -5.42 2.83
N THR A 267 24.06 -4.65 3.86
CA THR A 267 23.29 -4.62 5.10
C THR A 267 21.93 -3.98 4.87
N LEU A 268 21.88 -2.87 4.11
CA LEU A 268 20.67 -2.14 3.79
C LEU A 268 19.74 -2.94 2.88
N THR A 269 20.29 -3.56 1.83
CA THR A 269 19.50 -4.33 0.86
C THR A 269 19.23 -5.77 1.31
N GLY A 270 20.12 -6.37 2.10
CA GLY A 270 20.12 -7.81 2.37
C GLY A 270 20.62 -8.66 1.19
N LEU A 271 21.12 -8.03 0.12
CA LEU A 271 21.70 -8.68 -1.06
C LEU A 271 23.23 -8.60 -1.00
N ARG A 272 23.94 -9.56 -1.61
CA ARG A 272 25.42 -9.65 -1.52
C ARG A 272 26.05 -10.00 -2.86
N GLY A 273 27.33 -9.65 -3.01
CA GLY A 273 28.15 -10.00 -4.17
C GLY A 273 27.51 -9.56 -5.48
N ASP A 274 27.56 -10.41 -6.50
CA ASP A 274 26.99 -10.14 -7.83
C ASP A 274 25.49 -9.84 -7.78
N THR A 275 24.76 -10.38 -6.80
CA THR A 275 23.33 -10.09 -6.66
C THR A 275 23.08 -8.64 -6.24
N PHE A 276 23.99 -8.03 -5.47
CA PHE A 276 23.90 -6.61 -5.17
C PHE A 276 24.37 -5.77 -6.36
N SER A 277 25.51 -6.13 -6.97
CA SER A 277 26.09 -5.37 -8.09
C SER A 277 25.16 -5.32 -9.31
N ASN A 278 24.32 -6.33 -9.51
CA ASN A 278 23.37 -6.39 -10.63
C ASN A 278 22.04 -5.67 -10.37
N ILE A 279 21.82 -5.09 -9.18
CA ILE A 279 20.58 -4.34 -8.87
C ILE A 279 20.27 -3.31 -9.96
N PRO A 280 21.20 -2.42 -10.37
CA PRO A 280 20.85 -1.35 -11.30
C PRO A 280 20.39 -1.88 -12.66
N GLU A 281 21.16 -2.79 -13.25
CA GLU A 281 20.86 -3.38 -14.55
C GLU A 281 19.55 -4.18 -14.50
N LYS A 282 19.39 -5.05 -13.51
CA LYS A 282 18.25 -5.99 -13.46
C LYS A 282 16.96 -5.33 -12.98
N MET A 283 17.04 -4.25 -12.22
CA MET A 283 15.87 -3.47 -11.80
C MET A 283 15.56 -2.30 -12.74
N GLY A 284 16.38 -2.05 -13.77
CA GLY A 284 16.16 -0.96 -14.73
C GLY A 284 16.41 0.42 -14.13
N ILE A 285 17.33 0.51 -13.17
CA ILE A 285 17.69 1.76 -12.48
C ILE A 285 18.83 2.42 -13.26
N LEU A 286 18.62 3.69 -13.59
CA LEU A 286 19.66 4.56 -14.13
C LEU A 286 20.40 5.21 -12.96
N LEU A 287 21.71 4.92 -12.84
CA LEU A 287 22.57 5.46 -11.80
C LEU A 287 23.06 6.86 -12.15
#